data_AF-A0A183C9N7-F1
#
_entry.id   AF-A0A183C9N7-F1
#
_cell.length_a   1.000
_cell.length_b   1.000
_cell.length_c   1.000
_cell.angle_alpha   90.00
_cell.angle_beta   90.00
_cell.angle_gamma   90.00
#
_symmetry.space_group_name_H-M   'P 1'
#
loop_
_entity.id
_entity.type
_entity.pdbx_description
1 polymer ?
#
loop_
_entity_poly.entity_id
_entity_poly.type
_entity_poly.pdbx_seq_one_letter_code
_entity_poly.pdbx_strand_id
1 'polypeptide(L)'
;MTSSRPEYSGPPEQYYDDIEARKYTANSRIQKVQRELAQRAYELLELPDTGEATAPALLLDIGCGSGLSGEVLAEYGHRWVGLDISRAMLNVAREDNESDGQLLLADMGAGLPFRPACFDGAISISAVQWLCHSNAKAEEPRRRLRHFFESLHACLCRSARAVFQLYADSDTQQQLISTQALRAGFQGGIIVDRPDSAKHRKVFLVLSAGKAGAFGPSASLLRTTAPSGDGQQMIKEQIQNVGRSRPWQNAKQKLTTRTAGGDFWLLVRCPIGREEDKWTNWEEEAIGWTWCRQWNRILIDFKDTDIGDGMLDEKDGGGPSEPKK
;
A
#
# COMPACT_ATOMS: atom_id res chain seq x y z
N MET A 1 -22.22 -7.99 -33.36
CA MET A 1 -20.96 -8.71 -33.14
C MET A 1 -20.64 -8.59 -31.65
N THR A 2 -20.64 -9.69 -30.91
CA THR A 2 -20.14 -9.70 -29.53
C THR A 2 -18.66 -9.35 -29.60
N SER A 3 -18.29 -8.13 -29.18
CA SER A 3 -16.89 -7.72 -29.12
C SER A 3 -16.14 -8.69 -28.22
N SER A 4 -15.11 -9.35 -28.76
CA SER A 4 -14.18 -10.17 -27.97
C SER A 4 -13.55 -9.32 -26.87
N ARG A 5 -13.18 -9.93 -25.74
CA ARG A 5 -12.50 -9.18 -24.67
C ARG A 5 -11.11 -8.72 -25.17
N PRO A 6 -10.64 -7.53 -24.74
CA PRO A 6 -9.36 -6.96 -25.20
C PRO A 6 -8.17 -7.90 -25.04
N GLU A 7 -8.14 -8.69 -23.97
CA GLU A 7 -7.03 -9.57 -23.61
C GLU A 7 -6.75 -10.68 -24.64
N TYR A 8 -7.71 -10.98 -25.53
CA TYR A 8 -7.57 -11.96 -26.61
C TYR A 8 -7.05 -11.36 -27.93
N SER A 9 -6.95 -10.03 -28.02
CA SER A 9 -6.57 -9.34 -29.26
C SER A 9 -5.07 -9.13 -29.40
N GLY A 10 -4.31 -9.20 -28.30
CA GLY A 10 -2.87 -8.98 -28.28
C GLY A 10 -2.41 -8.38 -26.95
N PRO A 11 -1.15 -7.92 -26.87
CA PRO A 11 -0.62 -7.31 -25.67
C PRO A 11 -1.23 -5.91 -25.42
N PRO A 12 -1.41 -5.50 -24.15
CA PRO A 12 -2.14 -4.29 -23.77
C PRO A 12 -1.53 -3.00 -24.33
N GLU A 13 -0.20 -2.92 -24.42
CA GLU A 13 0.53 -1.78 -24.96
C GLU A 13 0.38 -1.61 -26.48
N GLN A 14 -0.05 -2.67 -27.18
CA GLN A 14 -0.41 -2.61 -28.61
C GLN A 14 -1.91 -2.41 -28.80
N TYR A 15 -2.74 -2.96 -27.91
CA TYR A 15 -4.19 -2.77 -27.96
C TYR A 15 -4.59 -1.33 -27.65
N TYR A 16 -4.05 -0.76 -26.56
CA TYR A 16 -4.25 0.62 -26.19
C TYR A 16 -3.17 1.49 -26.84
N ASP A 17 -3.28 1.67 -28.16
CA ASP A 17 -2.51 2.64 -28.93
C ASP A 17 -3.03 4.08 -28.71
N ASP A 18 -2.42 5.05 -29.39
CA ASP A 18 -2.79 6.48 -29.25
C ASP A 18 -4.27 6.75 -29.59
N ILE A 19 -4.89 5.92 -30.45
CA ILE A 19 -6.28 6.09 -30.87
C ILE A 19 -7.22 5.45 -29.85
N GLU A 20 -6.99 4.18 -29.50
CA GLU A 20 -7.85 3.45 -28.57
C GLU A 20 -7.76 4.01 -27.15
N ALA A 21 -6.59 4.49 -26.69
CA ALA A 21 -6.44 5.16 -25.41
C ALA A 21 -7.30 6.43 -25.31
N ARG A 22 -7.33 7.27 -26.36
CA ARG A 22 -8.15 8.48 -26.42
C ARG A 22 -9.65 8.15 -26.49
N LYS A 23 -10.05 7.16 -27.30
CA LYS A 23 -11.44 6.70 -27.37
C LYS A 23 -11.92 6.14 -26.03
N TYR A 24 -11.09 5.35 -25.36
CA TYR A 24 -11.39 4.78 -24.05
C TYR A 24 -11.64 5.89 -23.03
N THR A 25 -10.71 6.86 -22.97
CA THR A 25 -10.76 7.94 -21.98
C THR A 25 -11.88 8.92 -22.26
N ALA A 26 -12.17 9.27 -23.51
CA ALA A 26 -13.27 10.17 -23.87
C ALA A 26 -14.67 9.57 -23.69
N ASN A 27 -14.79 8.26 -23.46
CA ASN A 27 -16.08 7.59 -23.33
C ASN A 27 -16.67 7.80 -21.93
N SER A 28 -17.67 8.68 -21.80
CA SER A 28 -18.32 9.03 -20.54
C SER A 28 -18.90 7.84 -19.76
N ARG A 29 -19.33 6.78 -20.45
CA ARG A 29 -19.78 5.54 -19.80
C ARG A 29 -18.62 4.80 -19.15
N ILE A 30 -17.46 4.73 -19.83
CA ILE A 30 -16.25 4.10 -19.30
C ILE A 30 -15.75 4.89 -18.11
N GLN A 31 -15.63 6.23 -18.24
CA GLN A 31 -15.23 7.11 -17.13
C GLN A 31 -16.09 6.86 -15.89
N LYS A 32 -17.42 6.89 -16.04
CA LYS A 32 -18.35 6.64 -14.93
C LYS A 32 -18.13 5.28 -14.28
N VAL A 33 -18.02 4.22 -15.08
CA VAL A 33 -17.83 2.87 -14.55
C VAL A 33 -16.48 2.74 -13.85
N GLN A 34 -15.39 3.25 -14.41
CA GLN A 34 -14.06 3.15 -13.80
C GLN A 34 -13.98 3.94 -12.50
N ARG A 35 -14.61 5.12 -12.45
CA ARG A 35 -14.73 5.92 -11.23
C ARG A 35 -15.49 5.19 -10.13
N GLU A 36 -16.66 4.61 -10.45
CA GLU A 36 -17.44 3.82 -9.48
C GLU A 36 -16.66 2.61 -8.95
N LEU A 37 -15.87 1.94 -9.80
CA LEU A 37 -15.02 0.82 -9.41
C LEU A 37 -13.85 1.26 -8.53
N ALA A 38 -13.21 2.38 -8.85
CA ALA A 38 -12.11 2.95 -8.08
C ALA A 38 -12.58 3.42 -6.70
N GLN A 39 -13.73 4.10 -6.61
CA GLN A 39 -14.36 4.49 -5.35
C GLN A 39 -14.65 3.27 -4.48
N ARG A 40 -15.23 2.22 -5.08
CA ARG A 40 -15.48 0.97 -4.37
C ARG A 40 -14.20 0.29 -3.90
N ALA A 41 -13.15 0.27 -4.72
CA ALA A 41 -11.87 -0.29 -4.31
C ALA A 41 -11.22 0.50 -3.17
N TYR A 42 -11.35 1.84 -3.21
CA TYR A 42 -10.90 2.73 -2.14
C TYR A 42 -11.63 2.46 -0.83
N GLU A 43 -12.96 2.32 -0.83
CA GLU A 43 -13.72 1.91 0.37
C GLU A 43 -13.20 0.60 0.96
N LEU A 44 -12.87 -0.37 0.10
CA LEU A 44 -12.37 -1.68 0.50
C LEU A 44 -10.89 -1.68 0.94
N LEU A 45 -10.16 -0.58 0.77
CA LEU A 45 -8.84 -0.43 1.38
C LEU A 45 -8.94 -0.27 2.89
N GLU A 46 -10.05 0.28 3.39
CA GLU A 46 -10.28 0.54 4.82
C GLU A 46 -9.03 1.19 5.47
N LEU A 47 -8.54 2.27 4.86
CA LEU A 47 -7.38 3.00 5.38
C LEU A 47 -7.68 3.47 6.82
N PRO A 48 -6.69 3.43 7.74
CA PRO A 48 -6.92 3.79 9.13
C PRO A 48 -7.39 5.25 9.25
N ASP A 49 -8.52 5.45 9.94
CA ASP A 49 -8.91 6.78 10.38
C ASP A 49 -8.04 7.16 11.58
N THR A 50 -7.08 8.06 11.36
CA THR A 50 -6.10 8.44 12.38
C THR A 50 -6.66 9.38 13.46
N GLY A 51 -7.93 9.81 13.36
CA GLY A 51 -8.59 10.66 14.35
C GLY A 51 -8.11 12.12 14.40
N GLU A 52 -6.90 12.40 13.94
CA GLU A 52 -6.48 13.69 13.39
C GLU A 52 -6.76 13.65 11.88
N ALA A 53 -7.17 14.79 11.30
CA ALA A 53 -7.52 14.94 9.87
C ALA A 53 -6.73 13.96 9.02
N THR A 54 -7.41 12.94 8.47
CA THR A 54 -6.82 11.74 7.85
C THR A 54 -5.58 12.11 7.07
N ALA A 55 -4.41 11.77 7.60
CA ALA A 55 -3.15 12.11 6.97
C ALA A 55 -3.13 11.50 5.56
N PRO A 56 -2.65 12.24 4.54
CA PRO A 56 -2.62 11.74 3.17
C PRO A 56 -1.74 10.47 3.10
N ALA A 57 -2.36 9.33 2.75
CA ALA A 57 -1.66 8.09 2.45
C ALA A 57 -0.93 8.19 1.10
N LEU A 58 0.13 7.39 0.94
CA LEU A 58 0.78 7.15 -0.36
C LEU A 58 0.28 5.83 -0.95
N LEU A 59 -0.47 5.92 -2.04
CA LEU A 59 -1.13 4.79 -2.67
C LEU A 59 -0.50 4.43 -4.02
N LEU A 60 -0.54 3.14 -4.37
CA LEU A 60 -0.10 2.64 -5.68
C LEU A 60 -1.32 2.30 -6.55
N ASP A 61 -1.41 2.87 -7.74
CA ASP A 61 -2.41 2.52 -8.75
C ASP A 61 -1.76 1.66 -9.86
N ILE A 62 -2.11 0.38 -9.90
CA ILE A 62 -1.47 -0.63 -10.75
C ILE A 62 -2.33 -0.87 -11.98
N GLY A 63 -1.77 -0.63 -13.17
CA GLY A 63 -2.52 -0.55 -14.41
C GLY A 63 -3.38 0.71 -14.43
N CYS A 64 -2.77 1.87 -14.11
CA CYS A 64 -3.48 3.13 -13.90
C CYS A 64 -4.10 3.70 -15.18
N GLY A 65 -3.74 3.18 -16.36
CA GLY A 65 -4.25 3.62 -17.65
C GLY A 65 -4.10 5.13 -17.84
N SER A 66 -5.20 5.78 -18.20
CA SER A 66 -5.30 7.23 -18.36
C SER A 66 -5.48 8.02 -17.06
N GLY A 67 -5.32 7.39 -15.88
CA GLY A 67 -5.34 8.08 -14.58
C GLY A 67 -6.71 8.17 -13.91
N LEU A 68 -7.79 7.68 -14.54
CA LEU A 68 -9.17 7.75 -14.02
C LEU A 68 -9.33 7.22 -12.58
N SER A 69 -8.61 6.15 -12.23
CA SER A 69 -8.61 5.59 -10.88
C SER A 69 -7.76 6.42 -9.90
N GLY A 70 -6.64 6.96 -10.36
CA GLY A 70 -5.77 7.84 -9.57
C GLY A 70 -6.42 9.17 -9.20
N GLU A 71 -7.24 9.75 -10.09
CA GLU A 71 -8.05 10.94 -9.79
C GLU A 71 -8.93 10.73 -8.56
N VAL A 72 -9.56 9.57 -8.44
CA VAL A 72 -10.38 9.23 -7.27
C VAL A 72 -9.54 9.23 -5.99
N LEU A 73 -8.32 8.69 -6.04
CA LEU A 73 -7.42 8.71 -4.89
C LEU A 73 -7.04 10.14 -4.48
N ALA A 74 -6.78 11.00 -5.47
CA ALA A 74 -6.48 12.42 -5.24
C ALA A 74 -7.68 13.18 -4.65
N GLU A 75 -8.90 12.90 -5.11
CA GLU A 75 -10.15 13.47 -4.57
C GLU A 75 -10.39 13.10 -3.10
N TYR A 76 -9.97 11.90 -2.68
CA TYR A 76 -9.96 11.50 -1.27
C TYR A 76 -8.77 12.07 -0.47
N GLY A 77 -7.97 12.93 -1.08
CA GLY A 77 -6.87 13.64 -0.42
C GLY A 77 -5.58 12.82 -0.32
N HIS A 78 -5.41 11.77 -1.11
CA HIS A 78 -4.21 10.94 -1.08
C HIS A 78 -3.23 11.27 -2.19
N ARG A 79 -1.96 10.95 -1.94
CA ARG A 79 -0.93 10.96 -2.98
C ARG A 79 -0.85 9.59 -3.62
N TRP A 80 -0.59 9.54 -4.91
CA TRP A 80 -0.53 8.28 -5.61
C TRP A 80 0.56 8.21 -6.67
N VAL A 81 1.02 6.98 -6.92
CA VAL A 81 1.91 6.65 -8.03
C VAL A 81 1.18 5.67 -8.93
N GLY A 82 1.09 5.98 -10.22
CA GLY A 82 0.50 5.14 -11.24
C GLY A 82 1.55 4.37 -12.03
N LEU A 83 1.29 3.10 -12.31
CA LEU A 83 2.09 2.29 -13.22
C LEU A 83 1.21 1.72 -14.32
N ASP A 84 1.61 1.89 -15.58
CA ASP A 84 0.97 1.24 -16.72
C ASP A 84 2.00 0.81 -17.78
N ILE A 85 1.66 -0.17 -18.59
CA ILE A 85 2.51 -0.70 -19.66
C ILE A 85 2.26 0.03 -20.99
N SER A 86 1.09 0.63 -21.19
CA SER A 86 0.76 1.42 -22.37
C SER A 86 1.30 2.84 -22.25
N ARG A 87 2.27 3.18 -23.11
CA ARG A 87 2.75 4.57 -23.25
C ARG A 87 1.63 5.52 -23.68
N ALA A 88 0.75 5.09 -24.57
CA ALA A 88 -0.36 5.90 -25.06
C ALA A 88 -1.34 6.25 -23.93
N MET A 89 -1.69 5.28 -23.06
CA MET A 89 -2.52 5.55 -21.88
C MET A 89 -1.87 6.56 -20.94
N LEU A 90 -0.57 6.42 -20.65
CA LEU A 90 0.16 7.35 -19.79
C LEU A 90 0.31 8.76 -20.41
N ASN A 91 0.41 8.85 -21.74
CA ASN A 91 0.42 10.14 -22.42
C ASN A 91 -0.92 10.86 -22.23
N VAL A 92 -2.05 10.15 -22.37
CA VAL A 92 -3.38 10.70 -22.08
C VAL A 92 -3.48 11.11 -20.62
N ALA A 93 -3.06 10.25 -19.68
CA ALA A 93 -3.04 10.57 -18.25
C ALA A 93 -2.26 11.85 -17.95
N ARG A 94 -1.15 12.08 -18.66
CA ARG A 94 -0.30 13.26 -18.49
C ARG A 94 -0.93 14.52 -19.09
N GLU A 95 -1.63 14.41 -20.21
CA GLU A 95 -2.31 15.53 -20.87
C GLU A 95 -3.48 16.04 -20.02
N ASP A 96 -4.25 15.12 -19.44
CA ASP A 96 -5.42 15.41 -18.62
C ASP A 96 -5.07 15.63 -17.13
N ASN A 97 -3.78 15.60 -16.76
CA ASN A 97 -3.34 15.58 -15.37
C ASN A 97 -3.53 16.93 -14.66
N GLU A 98 -4.75 17.22 -14.24
CA GLU A 98 -5.02 18.15 -13.14
C GLU A 98 -4.62 17.55 -11.78
N SER A 99 -4.41 16.21 -11.72
CA SER A 99 -4.06 15.50 -10.49
C SER A 99 -2.54 15.39 -10.28
N ASP A 100 -2.06 15.55 -9.05
CA ASP A 100 -0.62 15.55 -8.68
C ASP A 100 0.06 14.14 -8.72
N GLY A 101 -0.53 13.19 -9.45
CA GLY A 101 -0.08 11.80 -9.55
C GLY A 101 1.24 11.65 -10.29
N GLN A 102 2.12 10.75 -9.82
CA GLN A 102 3.36 10.39 -10.52
C GLN A 102 3.15 9.16 -11.39
N LEU A 103 3.52 9.23 -12.66
CA LEU A 103 3.29 8.17 -13.64
C LEU A 103 4.58 7.42 -14.00
N LEU A 104 4.49 6.09 -14.09
CA LEU A 104 5.61 5.22 -14.43
C LEU A 104 5.23 4.26 -15.56
N LEU A 105 5.99 4.30 -16.66
CA LEU A 105 5.91 3.26 -17.68
C LEU A 105 6.62 2.00 -17.18
N ALA A 106 5.86 0.95 -16.87
CA ALA A 106 6.43 -0.34 -16.50
C ALA A 106 5.44 -1.50 -16.70
N ASP A 107 5.99 -2.69 -16.82
CA ASP A 107 5.23 -3.94 -16.87
C ASP A 107 5.09 -4.53 -15.46
N MET A 108 3.88 -4.54 -14.90
CA MET A 108 3.63 -5.12 -13.57
C MET A 108 4.00 -6.61 -13.47
N GLY A 109 3.93 -7.37 -14.58
CA GLY A 109 4.31 -8.79 -14.61
C GLY A 109 5.82 -9.02 -14.57
N ALA A 110 6.61 -7.97 -14.81
CA ALA A 110 8.06 -7.97 -14.65
C ALA A 110 8.50 -7.63 -13.21
N GLY A 111 7.55 -7.35 -12.31
CA GLY A 111 7.80 -6.94 -10.93
C GLY A 111 7.78 -5.43 -10.75
N LEU A 112 7.44 -4.99 -9.54
CA LEU A 112 7.27 -3.57 -9.21
C LEU A 112 8.61 -2.93 -8.77
N PRO A 113 9.05 -1.83 -9.41
CA PRO A 113 10.38 -1.25 -9.21
C PRO A 113 10.43 -0.24 -8.06
N PHE A 114 9.82 -0.57 -6.91
CA PHE A 114 9.78 0.31 -5.74
C PHE A 114 10.55 -0.26 -4.56
N ARG A 115 10.90 0.62 -3.62
CA ARG A 115 11.56 0.22 -2.38
C ARG A 115 10.58 -0.56 -1.49
N PRO A 116 11.07 -1.47 -0.64
CA PRO A 116 10.19 -2.15 0.30
C PRO A 116 9.45 -1.17 1.23
N ALA A 117 8.21 -1.49 1.56
CA ALA A 117 7.35 -0.75 2.50
C ALA A 117 7.27 0.76 2.25
N CYS A 118 6.92 1.17 1.02
CA CYS A 118 6.73 2.56 0.64
C CYS A 118 5.27 2.96 0.38
N PHE A 119 4.36 2.00 0.21
CA PHE A 119 2.94 2.29 -0.04
C PHE A 119 2.04 1.84 1.11
N ASP A 120 1.13 2.72 1.51
CA ASP A 120 0.14 2.47 2.57
C ASP A 120 -1.05 1.63 2.08
N GLY A 121 -1.22 1.54 0.76
CA GLY A 121 -2.20 0.69 0.10
C GLY A 121 -1.98 0.65 -1.41
N ALA A 122 -2.67 -0.27 -2.08
CA ALA A 122 -2.65 -0.35 -3.54
C ALA A 122 -4.04 -0.65 -4.10
N ILE A 123 -4.37 -0.04 -5.24
CA ILE A 123 -5.52 -0.42 -6.04
C ILE A 123 -5.09 -0.88 -7.42
N SER A 124 -5.95 -1.65 -8.07
CA SER A 124 -5.81 -1.98 -9.48
C SER A 124 -7.19 -2.20 -10.05
N ILE A 125 -7.57 -1.40 -11.05
CA ILE A 125 -8.91 -1.44 -11.63
C ILE A 125 -8.83 -1.96 -13.05
N SER A 126 -9.48 -3.11 -13.31
CA SER A 126 -9.57 -3.70 -14.65
C SER A 126 -8.21 -4.02 -15.31
N ALA A 127 -7.15 -4.33 -14.53
CA ALA A 127 -5.80 -4.55 -15.09
C ALA A 127 -5.21 -5.95 -14.85
N VAL A 128 -5.34 -6.56 -13.67
CA VAL A 128 -4.60 -7.80 -13.33
C VAL A 128 -4.94 -8.98 -14.25
N GLN A 129 -6.13 -9.03 -14.86
CA GLN A 129 -6.50 -10.11 -15.77
C GLN A 129 -5.63 -10.19 -17.04
N TRP A 130 -4.94 -9.10 -17.40
CA TRP A 130 -3.97 -9.10 -18.50
C TRP A 130 -2.78 -10.03 -18.22
N LEU A 131 -2.41 -10.24 -16.95
CA LEU A 131 -1.34 -11.18 -16.56
C LEU A 131 -1.73 -12.65 -16.72
N CYS A 132 -3.00 -12.93 -17.00
CA CYS A 132 -3.48 -14.30 -17.24
C CYS A 132 -3.35 -14.73 -18.70
N HIS A 133 -2.91 -13.83 -19.58
CA HIS A 133 -2.78 -14.05 -21.01
C HIS A 133 -1.29 -14.03 -21.40
N SER A 134 -0.94 -14.83 -22.40
CA SER A 134 0.43 -14.93 -22.93
C SER A 134 0.44 -14.52 -24.40
N ASN A 135 1.14 -13.44 -24.71
CA ASN A 135 1.38 -12.99 -26.09
C ASN A 135 2.74 -13.48 -26.60
N ALA A 136 3.64 -13.90 -25.70
CA ALA A 136 4.91 -14.53 -26.02
C ALA A 136 5.20 -15.76 -25.13
N LYS A 137 6.07 -16.67 -25.60
CA LYS A 137 6.48 -17.88 -24.82
C LYS A 137 7.10 -17.55 -23.46
N ALA A 138 7.76 -16.40 -23.34
CA ALA A 138 8.37 -15.95 -22.10
C ALA A 138 7.34 -15.43 -21.07
N GLU A 139 6.11 -15.15 -21.50
CA GLU A 139 5.04 -14.56 -20.69
C GLU A 139 4.19 -15.63 -20.01
N GLU A 140 4.83 -16.54 -19.28
CA GLU A 140 4.10 -17.59 -18.57
C GLU A 140 3.26 -16.98 -17.42
N PRO A 141 1.91 -17.15 -17.41
CA PRO A 141 1.02 -16.41 -16.52
C PRO A 141 1.29 -16.67 -15.04
N ARG A 142 1.59 -17.92 -14.65
CA ARG A 142 1.84 -18.27 -13.25
C ARG A 142 3.08 -17.55 -12.73
N ARG A 143 4.15 -17.51 -13.53
CA ARG A 143 5.41 -16.83 -13.21
C ARG A 143 5.23 -15.32 -13.13
N ARG A 144 4.52 -14.71 -14.08
CA ARG A 144 4.25 -13.26 -14.10
C ARG A 144 3.42 -12.83 -12.90
N LEU A 145 2.32 -13.55 -12.61
CA LEU A 145 1.49 -13.31 -11.43
C LEU A 145 2.28 -13.50 -10.12
N ARG A 146 3.12 -14.54 -10.04
CA ARG A 146 3.97 -14.76 -8.87
C ARG A 146 4.92 -13.58 -8.63
N HIS A 147 5.64 -13.15 -9.68
CA HIS A 147 6.59 -12.05 -9.56
C HIS A 147 5.90 -10.72 -9.23
N PHE A 148 4.74 -10.47 -9.83
CA PHE A 148 3.88 -9.34 -9.51
C PHE A 148 3.50 -9.31 -8.02
N PHE A 149 2.92 -10.38 -7.49
CA PHE A 149 2.50 -10.40 -6.09
C PHE A 149 3.67 -10.41 -5.09
N GLU A 150 4.78 -11.09 -5.39
CA GLU A 150 5.98 -11.08 -4.53
C GLU A 150 6.57 -9.66 -4.42
N SER A 151 6.69 -8.96 -5.56
CA SER A 151 7.19 -7.57 -5.56
C SER A 151 6.20 -6.59 -4.93
N LEU A 152 4.89 -6.74 -5.17
CA LEU A 152 3.87 -5.92 -4.52
C LEU A 152 3.84 -6.11 -3.01
N HIS A 153 3.90 -7.35 -2.54
CA HIS A 153 3.96 -7.63 -1.10
C HIS A 153 5.18 -6.96 -0.47
N ALA A 154 6.32 -6.91 -1.17
CA ALA A 154 7.51 -6.22 -0.68
C ALA A 154 7.31 -4.70 -0.62
N CYS A 155 6.64 -4.10 -1.59
CA CYS A 155 6.44 -2.64 -1.70
C CYS A 155 5.45 -2.08 -0.67
N LEU A 156 4.55 -2.91 -0.13
CA LEU A 156 3.49 -2.48 0.79
C LEU A 156 3.98 -2.38 2.25
N CYS A 157 3.49 -1.37 2.96
CA CYS A 157 3.63 -1.23 4.41
C CYS A 157 3.01 -2.44 5.14
N ARG A 158 3.45 -2.70 6.38
CA ARG A 158 2.87 -3.79 7.17
C ARG A 158 1.38 -3.55 7.40
N SER A 159 0.58 -4.58 7.18
CA SER A 159 -0.88 -4.57 7.29
C SER A 159 -1.60 -3.71 6.25
N ALA A 160 -0.88 -3.09 5.30
CA ALA A 160 -1.49 -2.36 4.18
C ALA A 160 -2.38 -3.30 3.36
N ARG A 161 -3.45 -2.74 2.80
CA ARG A 161 -4.38 -3.47 1.95
C ARG A 161 -4.13 -3.20 0.47
N ALA A 162 -4.40 -4.21 -0.34
CA ALA A 162 -4.39 -4.11 -1.79
C ALA A 162 -5.71 -4.63 -2.35
N VAL A 163 -6.36 -3.83 -3.20
CA VAL A 163 -7.69 -4.15 -3.75
C VAL A 163 -7.62 -4.18 -5.27
N PHE A 164 -7.99 -5.32 -5.86
CA PHE A 164 -7.95 -5.53 -7.31
C PHE A 164 -9.36 -5.78 -7.82
N GLN A 165 -9.90 -4.84 -8.58
CA GLN A 165 -11.06 -5.11 -9.40
C GLN A 165 -10.61 -5.82 -10.68
N LEU A 166 -11.17 -6.99 -10.97
CA LEU A 166 -10.77 -7.80 -12.12
C LEU A 166 -11.95 -8.46 -12.85
N TYR A 167 -11.74 -8.75 -14.13
CA TYR A 167 -12.66 -9.54 -14.96
C TYR A 167 -12.04 -10.90 -15.24
N ALA A 168 -12.38 -11.90 -14.43
CA ALA A 168 -11.95 -13.25 -14.74
C ALA A 168 -12.87 -13.91 -15.78
N ASP A 169 -12.26 -14.71 -16.66
CA ASP A 169 -12.94 -15.51 -17.67
C ASP A 169 -13.51 -16.81 -17.08
N SER A 170 -12.87 -17.33 -16.04
CA SER A 170 -13.25 -18.59 -15.39
C SER A 170 -12.86 -18.62 -13.91
N ASP A 171 -13.50 -19.50 -13.14
CA ASP A 171 -13.14 -19.77 -11.76
C ASP A 171 -11.69 -20.24 -11.63
N THR A 172 -11.17 -20.97 -12.62
CA THR A 172 -9.77 -21.39 -12.68
C THR A 172 -8.82 -20.19 -12.75
N GLN A 173 -9.16 -19.17 -13.53
CA GLN A 173 -8.35 -17.94 -13.62
C GLN A 173 -8.42 -17.15 -12.30
N GLN A 174 -9.59 -17.07 -11.66
CA GLN A 174 -9.73 -16.46 -10.32
C GLN A 174 -8.90 -17.19 -9.27
N GLN A 175 -8.96 -18.52 -9.26
CA GLN A 175 -8.17 -19.37 -8.38
C GLN A 175 -6.69 -19.20 -8.62
N LEU A 176 -6.25 -19.09 -9.88
CA LEU A 176 -4.85 -18.86 -10.22
C LEU A 176 -4.34 -17.55 -9.60
N ILE A 177 -5.04 -16.43 -9.84
CA ILE A 177 -4.65 -15.11 -9.30
C ILE A 177 -4.59 -15.18 -7.77
N SER A 178 -5.65 -15.71 -7.15
CA SER A 178 -5.76 -15.81 -5.69
C SER A 178 -4.65 -16.69 -5.10
N THR A 179 -4.33 -17.81 -5.74
CA THR A 179 -3.26 -18.72 -5.30
C THR A 179 -1.89 -18.04 -5.33
N GLN A 180 -1.58 -17.27 -6.38
CA GLN A 180 -0.29 -16.57 -6.44
C GLN A 180 -0.19 -15.47 -5.38
N ALA A 181 -1.27 -14.73 -5.14
CA ALA A 181 -1.34 -13.76 -4.06
C ALA A 181 -1.07 -14.39 -2.68
N LEU A 182 -1.78 -15.47 -2.34
CA LEU A 182 -1.61 -16.16 -1.06
C LEU A 182 -0.20 -16.74 -0.91
N ARG A 183 0.40 -17.25 -1.99
CA ARG A 183 1.78 -17.76 -1.98
C ARG A 183 2.82 -16.65 -1.79
N ALA A 184 2.54 -15.43 -2.22
CA ALA A 184 3.39 -14.26 -1.99
C ALA A 184 3.32 -13.74 -0.54
N GLY A 185 2.42 -14.28 0.29
CA GLY A 185 2.30 -13.92 1.71
C GLY A 185 1.09 -13.06 2.04
N PHE A 186 0.26 -12.70 1.06
CA PHE A 186 -0.98 -11.99 1.30
C PHE A 186 -2.00 -12.86 2.04
N GLN A 187 -2.86 -12.21 2.80
CA GLN A 187 -4.09 -12.78 3.36
C GLN A 187 -5.28 -12.04 2.77
N GLY A 188 -6.44 -12.68 2.70
CA GLY A 188 -7.64 -12.01 2.20
C GLY A 188 -8.57 -12.93 1.42
N GLY A 189 -9.39 -12.34 0.56
CA GLY A 189 -10.42 -13.07 -0.16
C GLY A 189 -11.08 -12.25 -1.26
N ILE A 190 -12.13 -12.83 -1.84
CA ILE A 190 -12.88 -12.24 -2.94
C ILE A 190 -14.19 -11.65 -2.41
N ILE A 191 -14.48 -10.42 -2.80
CA ILE A 191 -15.78 -9.75 -2.60
C ILE A 191 -16.45 -9.64 -3.96
N VAL A 192 -17.74 -9.96 -4.01
CA VAL A 192 -18.54 -9.87 -5.22
C VAL A 192 -19.71 -8.94 -4.97
N ASP A 193 -19.70 -7.79 -5.63
CA ASP A 193 -20.82 -6.87 -5.64
C ASP A 193 -21.85 -7.32 -6.69
N ARG A 194 -23.14 -7.27 -6.33
CA ARG A 194 -24.28 -7.69 -7.16
C ARG A 194 -24.12 -9.11 -7.72
N PRO A 195 -23.95 -10.14 -6.86
CA PRO A 195 -23.71 -11.52 -7.29
C PRO A 195 -24.85 -12.09 -8.15
N ASP A 196 -26.08 -11.64 -7.92
CA ASP A 196 -27.27 -12.12 -8.63
C ASP A 196 -27.41 -11.58 -10.07
N SER A 197 -26.59 -10.60 -10.46
CA SER A 197 -26.68 -9.96 -11.77
C SER A 197 -25.46 -10.27 -12.62
N ALA A 198 -25.59 -11.15 -13.61
CA ALA A 198 -24.50 -11.42 -14.56
C ALA A 198 -23.96 -10.17 -15.26
N LYS A 199 -24.81 -9.15 -15.48
CA LYS A 199 -24.45 -7.89 -16.14
C LYS A 199 -23.76 -6.89 -15.22
N HIS A 200 -24.17 -6.83 -13.96
CA HIS A 200 -23.71 -5.82 -13.00
C HIS A 200 -22.77 -6.38 -11.93
N ARG A 201 -22.49 -7.69 -11.96
CA ARG A 201 -21.55 -8.38 -11.08
C ARG A 201 -20.15 -7.78 -11.22
N LYS A 202 -19.56 -7.36 -10.09
CA LYS A 202 -18.18 -6.87 -10.00
C LYS A 202 -17.42 -7.68 -8.97
N VAL A 203 -16.20 -8.10 -9.33
CA VAL A 203 -15.35 -8.95 -8.48
C VAL A 203 -14.15 -8.13 -8.02
N PHE A 204 -13.91 -8.16 -6.71
CA PHE A 204 -12.78 -7.51 -6.05
C PHE A 204 -11.98 -8.55 -5.27
N LEU A 205 -10.70 -8.68 -5.57
CA LEU A 205 -9.76 -9.39 -4.71
C LEU A 205 -9.23 -8.41 -3.67
N VAL A 206 -9.45 -8.70 -2.38
CA VAL A 206 -9.06 -7.83 -1.28
C VAL A 206 -8.01 -8.55 -0.45
N LEU A 207 -6.81 -7.97 -0.39
CA LEU A 207 -5.63 -8.55 0.22
C LEU A 207 -5.06 -7.65 1.33
N SER A 208 -4.34 -8.25 2.28
CA SER A 208 -3.55 -7.56 3.30
C SER A 208 -2.12 -8.09 3.36
N ALA A 209 -1.14 -7.19 3.40
CA ALA A 209 0.29 -7.46 3.49
C ALA A 209 0.73 -7.63 4.96
N GLY A 210 0.39 -8.76 5.58
CA GLY A 210 0.83 -9.06 6.95
C GLY A 210 0.12 -10.25 7.59
N LYS A 211 0.73 -10.83 8.64
CA LYS A 211 0.02 -11.74 9.54
C LYS A 211 -0.94 -10.92 10.39
N ALA A 212 -2.22 -11.32 10.44
CA ALA A 212 -3.19 -10.75 11.38
C ALA A 212 -2.65 -10.81 12.82
N GLY A 213 -2.02 -9.73 13.26
CA GLY A 213 -1.79 -9.46 14.66
C GLY A 213 -3.10 -8.95 15.24
N ALA A 214 -3.86 -9.84 15.88
CA ALA A 214 -4.94 -9.51 16.82
C ALA A 214 -5.96 -8.43 16.41
N PHE A 215 -6.28 -8.27 15.11
CA PHE A 215 -7.60 -7.80 14.74
C PHE A 215 -8.48 -9.02 14.60
N GLY A 216 -9.43 -9.16 15.53
CA GLY A 216 -10.39 -10.26 15.53
C GLY A 216 -11.07 -10.36 14.16
N PRO A 217 -11.56 -11.55 13.77
CA PRO A 217 -12.32 -11.67 12.53
C PRO A 217 -13.49 -10.68 12.62
N SER A 218 -13.49 -9.64 11.77
CA SER A 218 -14.72 -8.92 11.52
C SER A 218 -15.64 -9.95 10.88
N ALA A 219 -16.58 -10.47 11.67
CA ALA A 219 -17.48 -11.57 11.35
C ALA A 219 -18.47 -11.24 10.22
N SER A 220 -18.24 -10.17 9.45
CA SER A 220 -19.04 -9.76 8.31
C SER A 220 -18.51 -10.26 6.94
N LEU A 221 -17.27 -10.76 6.86
CA LEU A 221 -16.61 -11.09 5.58
C LEU A 221 -16.70 -12.57 5.14
N LEU A 222 -17.38 -13.44 5.90
CA LEU A 222 -17.64 -14.83 5.52
C LEU A 222 -19.15 -15.10 5.49
N ARG A 223 -19.81 -14.67 4.41
CA ARG A 223 -21.09 -15.24 3.98
C ARG A 223 -21.03 -15.53 2.49
N THR A 224 -20.53 -16.71 2.16
CA THR A 224 -20.83 -17.38 0.89
C THR A 224 -21.95 -18.39 1.17
N THR A 225 -23.07 -18.23 0.47
CA THR A 225 -24.08 -19.28 0.36
C THR A 225 -23.47 -20.47 -0.35
N ALA A 226 -23.53 -21.64 0.30
CA ALA A 226 -23.01 -22.88 -0.23
C ALA A 226 -23.87 -23.40 -1.40
N PRO A 227 -23.27 -23.92 -2.49
CA PRO A 227 -23.87 -24.99 -3.25
C PRO A 227 -23.44 -26.35 -2.65
N SER A 228 -24.43 -27.19 -2.45
CA SER A 228 -24.35 -28.60 -2.12
C SER A 228 -23.59 -29.40 -3.18
N GLY A 229 -22.66 -30.26 -2.77
CA GLY A 229 -22.14 -31.37 -3.61
C GLY A 229 -20.66 -31.67 -3.44
N ASP A 230 -20.37 -32.72 -2.67
CA ASP A 230 -19.25 -33.68 -2.78
C ASP A 230 -17.86 -33.17 -3.22
N GLY A 231 -17.10 -32.66 -2.25
CA GLY A 231 -15.66 -32.41 -2.40
C GLY A 231 -14.88 -32.27 -1.09
N GLN A 232 -15.45 -32.70 0.05
CA GLN A 232 -14.95 -32.34 1.39
C GLN A 232 -13.92 -33.28 2.03
N GLN A 233 -13.34 -34.25 1.30
CA GLN A 233 -12.49 -35.26 1.95
C GLN A 233 -10.97 -35.07 1.79
N MET A 234 -10.51 -33.92 1.30
CA MET A 234 -9.06 -33.64 1.21
C MET A 234 -8.55 -32.43 2.02
N ILE A 235 -9.40 -31.70 2.74
CA ILE A 235 -9.00 -30.47 3.48
C ILE A 235 -8.97 -30.66 5.00
N LYS A 236 -9.48 -31.78 5.54
CA LYS A 236 -9.54 -31.98 7.00
C LYS A 236 -8.25 -32.52 7.63
N GLU A 237 -7.37 -33.17 6.88
CA GLU A 237 -6.17 -33.81 7.48
C GLU A 237 -4.98 -32.88 7.71
N GLN A 238 -4.91 -31.70 7.09
CA GLN A 238 -3.79 -30.78 7.30
C GLN A 238 -3.96 -29.79 8.47
N ILE A 239 -5.13 -29.76 9.12
CA ILE A 239 -5.43 -28.80 10.21
C ILE A 239 -5.15 -29.39 11.60
N GLN A 240 -4.98 -30.71 11.76
CA GLN A 240 -4.86 -31.32 13.09
C GLN A 240 -3.43 -31.48 13.65
N ASN A 241 -2.37 -31.09 12.93
CA ASN A 241 -0.98 -31.32 13.38
C ASN A 241 -0.14 -30.08 13.70
N VAL A 242 -0.75 -28.90 13.92
CA VAL A 242 -0.04 -27.73 14.48
C VAL A 242 -0.46 -27.52 15.94
N GLY A 243 -0.23 -28.54 16.75
CA GLY A 243 -0.51 -28.54 18.19
C GLY A 243 0.70 -29.03 18.98
N ARG A 244 1.70 -28.16 19.16
CA ARG A 244 2.59 -28.05 20.34
C ARG A 244 3.82 -27.19 20.01
N SER A 245 3.76 -25.90 20.33
CA SER A 245 4.96 -25.09 20.51
C SER A 245 4.70 -24.01 21.56
N ARG A 246 5.71 -23.84 22.41
CA ARG A 246 5.74 -23.28 23.78
C ARG A 246 5.23 -21.83 23.89
N PRO A 247 4.83 -21.37 25.10
CA PRO A 247 4.36 -20.01 25.27
C PRO A 247 5.52 -19.00 25.14
N TRP A 248 5.40 -18.07 24.19
CA TRP A 248 6.30 -16.93 24.04
C TRP A 248 5.85 -15.80 24.97
N GLN A 249 6.77 -15.35 25.83
CA GLN A 249 6.57 -14.17 26.67
C GLN A 249 6.85 -12.90 25.85
N ASN A 250 5.88 -11.99 25.77
CA ASN A 250 6.00 -10.72 25.06
C ASN A 250 6.94 -9.76 25.80
N ALA A 251 8.10 -9.42 25.22
CA ALA A 251 8.90 -8.28 25.66
C ALA A 251 8.38 -7.00 24.98
N LYS A 252 7.71 -6.13 25.74
CA LYS A 252 7.31 -4.79 25.27
C LYS A 252 8.58 -3.95 24.98
N GLN A 253 8.60 -3.12 23.94
CA GLN A 253 9.72 -2.21 23.61
C GLN A 253 9.28 -0.73 23.70
N LYS A 254 10.21 0.16 24.05
CA LYS A 254 10.01 1.63 24.17
C LYS A 254 11.15 2.38 23.48
N LEU A 255 10.85 3.50 22.83
CA LEU A 255 11.86 4.44 22.31
C LEU A 255 12.39 5.31 23.45
N THR A 256 13.71 5.52 23.51
CA THR A 256 14.36 6.33 24.54
C THR A 256 15.54 7.08 23.94
N THR A 257 15.70 8.34 24.34
CA THR A 257 16.84 9.19 23.96
C THR A 257 17.98 8.97 24.95
N ARG A 258 19.21 8.86 24.43
CA ARG A 258 20.45 8.63 25.19
C ARG A 258 21.53 9.60 24.72
N THR A 259 22.33 10.16 25.63
CA THR A 259 23.46 11.04 25.31
C THR A 259 24.62 10.20 24.75
N ALA A 260 25.27 10.66 23.68
CA ALA A 260 26.38 9.96 23.03
C ALA A 260 27.74 10.67 23.25
N GLY A 261 27.86 11.45 24.33
CA GLY A 261 29.01 12.33 24.60
C GLY A 261 28.96 13.63 23.78
N GLY A 262 29.19 14.77 24.44
CA GLY A 262 29.01 16.10 23.83
C GLY A 262 27.53 16.44 23.55
N ASP A 263 27.26 17.19 22.48
CA ASP A 263 25.91 17.70 22.13
C ASP A 263 25.06 16.69 21.33
N PHE A 264 25.45 15.42 21.28
CA PHE A 264 24.80 14.42 20.42
C PHE A 264 23.85 13.50 21.20
N TRP A 265 22.64 13.32 20.65
CA TRP A 265 21.58 12.47 21.21
C TRP A 265 21.22 11.33 20.26
N LEU A 266 21.15 10.11 20.80
CA LEU A 266 20.76 8.90 20.09
C LEU A 266 19.33 8.51 20.48
N LEU A 267 18.46 8.29 19.49
CA LEU A 267 17.13 7.73 19.71
C LEU A 267 17.17 6.21 19.49
N VAL A 268 17.01 5.44 20.55
CA VAL A 268 17.21 3.97 20.53
C VAL A 268 15.93 3.24 20.93
N ARG A 269 15.68 2.07 20.33
CA ARG A 269 14.58 1.17 20.70
C ARG A 269 15.05 0.19 21.77
N CYS A 270 14.48 0.25 22.97
CA CYS A 270 14.90 -0.56 24.12
C CYS A 270 13.77 -1.50 24.63
N PRO A 271 14.04 -2.78 24.92
CA PRO A 271 13.10 -3.69 25.59
C PRO A 271 12.80 -3.27 27.05
N ILE A 272 11.59 -3.53 27.55
CA ILE A 272 11.10 -3.06 28.87
C ILE A 272 11.61 -3.90 30.08
N GLY A 273 12.54 -4.84 29.88
CA GLY A 273 13.21 -5.60 30.96
C GLY A 273 14.72 -5.35 30.95
N ARG A 274 15.29 -4.93 32.08
CA ARG A 274 16.56 -4.16 32.16
C ARG A 274 17.74 -4.98 32.72
N GLU A 275 18.89 -4.93 32.05
CA GLU A 275 20.25 -5.13 32.63
C GLU A 275 21.09 -3.93 32.18
N GLU A 276 21.39 -2.98 33.09
CA GLU A 276 22.09 -1.73 32.74
C GLU A 276 23.56 -1.94 32.38
N ASP A 277 24.22 -2.91 33.01
CA ASP A 277 25.67 -3.15 32.85
C ASP A 277 26.06 -3.58 31.43
N LYS A 278 25.17 -4.27 30.71
CA LYS A 278 25.39 -4.66 29.30
C LYS A 278 25.35 -3.47 28.35
N TRP A 279 24.58 -2.44 28.69
CA TRP A 279 24.45 -1.25 27.85
C TRP A 279 25.66 -0.32 27.99
N THR A 280 26.24 -0.20 29.19
CA THR A 280 27.44 0.62 29.40
C THR A 280 28.60 0.13 28.53
N ASN A 281 28.79 -1.19 28.41
CA ASN A 281 29.78 -1.77 27.49
C ASN A 281 29.47 -1.49 26.02
N TRP A 282 28.20 -1.52 25.61
CA TRP A 282 27.81 -1.22 24.23
C TRP A 282 27.88 0.27 23.89
N GLU A 283 27.66 1.15 24.86
CA GLU A 283 27.83 2.60 24.73
C GLU A 283 29.32 2.95 24.56
N GLU A 284 30.22 2.34 25.34
CA GLU A 284 31.67 2.48 25.16
C GLU A 284 32.15 1.92 23.81
N GLU A 285 31.64 0.76 23.38
CA GLU A 285 31.94 0.19 22.07
C GLU A 285 31.45 1.09 20.93
N ALA A 286 30.24 1.68 21.03
CA ALA A 286 29.69 2.55 19.99
C ALA A 286 30.44 3.89 19.86
N ILE A 287 30.97 4.43 20.95
CA ILE A 287 31.77 5.66 20.96
C ILE A 287 33.14 5.43 20.30
N GLY A 288 33.71 4.22 20.43
CA GLY A 288 35.01 3.85 19.85
C GLY A 288 35.04 3.67 18.32
N TRP A 289 33.88 3.65 17.65
CA TRP A 289 33.84 3.51 16.18
C TRP A 289 34.20 4.84 15.53
N THR A 290 35.20 4.89 14.64
CA THR A 290 35.47 6.10 13.85
C THR A 290 34.32 6.38 12.87
N TRP A 291 33.42 7.28 13.27
CA TRP A 291 32.12 7.67 12.68
C TRP A 291 32.17 8.36 11.30
N CYS A 292 33.07 7.98 10.39
CA CYS A 292 33.24 8.72 9.14
C CYS A 292 32.40 8.23 7.96
N ARG A 293 31.73 7.05 8.02
CA ARG A 293 31.00 6.50 6.84
C ARG A 293 29.78 5.63 7.17
N GLN A 294 28.75 6.18 7.82
CA GLN A 294 27.43 5.53 7.87
C GLN A 294 26.34 6.45 7.30
N TRP A 295 25.54 5.91 6.37
CA TRP A 295 24.54 6.63 5.56
C TRP A 295 23.17 6.82 6.27
N ASN A 296 23.17 6.82 7.60
CA ASN A 296 22.00 7.08 8.45
C ASN A 296 22.31 8.19 9.48
N ARG A 297 22.98 9.28 9.05
CA ARG A 297 23.17 10.47 9.89
C ARG A 297 22.16 11.54 9.49
N ILE A 298 21.15 11.75 10.33
CA ILE A 298 20.36 12.97 10.30
C ILE A 298 21.06 13.95 11.25
N LEU A 299 21.63 15.01 10.70
CA LEU A 299 22.22 16.09 11.49
C LEU A 299 21.25 17.27 11.46
N ILE A 300 20.65 17.58 12.61
CA ILE A 300 19.78 18.75 12.77
C ILE A 300 20.63 19.81 13.45
N ASP A 301 21.01 20.84 12.68
CA ASP A 301 21.78 21.99 13.15
C ASP A 301 20.78 23.04 13.64
N PHE A 302 20.69 23.25 14.95
CA PHE A 302 19.91 24.35 15.52
C PHE A 302 20.77 25.61 15.46
N LYS A 303 20.57 26.41 14.41
CA LYS A 303 21.11 27.77 14.37
C LYS A 303 20.21 28.72 15.15
N ASP A 304 20.13 28.49 16.45
CA ASP A 304 19.49 29.44 17.36
C ASP A 304 20.59 30.36 17.93
N THR A 305 20.80 31.50 17.26
CA THR A 305 21.48 32.65 17.91
C THR A 305 20.50 33.61 18.57
N ASP A 306 19.19 33.34 18.58
CA ASP A 306 18.18 34.29 19.07
C ASP A 306 17.30 33.74 20.21
N ILE A 307 17.87 32.91 21.10
CA ILE A 307 17.30 32.75 22.45
C ILE A 307 18.13 33.62 23.39
N GLY A 308 17.88 34.93 23.31
CA GLY A 308 18.34 35.87 24.32
C GLY A 308 17.57 35.65 25.62
N ASP A 309 18.31 35.36 26.69
CA ASP A 309 17.83 35.25 28.06
C ASP A 309 17.10 36.53 28.47
N GLY A 310 15.77 36.46 28.48
CA GLY A 310 14.92 37.60 28.79
C GLY A 310 13.92 37.28 29.88
N MET A 311 14.40 36.99 31.10
CA MET A 311 13.59 37.28 32.30
C MET A 311 14.39 37.26 33.61
N LEU A 312 13.98 38.20 34.48
CA LEU A 312 14.36 38.51 35.87
C LEU A 312 15.44 39.61 35.98
N ASP A 313 15.20 40.76 36.64
CA ASP A 313 14.53 40.92 37.94
C ASP A 313 13.56 42.12 38.04
N GLU A 314 12.51 41.92 38.85
CA GLU A 314 11.78 42.99 39.53
C GLU A 314 12.64 43.60 40.65
N LYS A 315 12.67 44.93 40.76
CA LYS A 315 12.30 45.75 41.94
C LYS A 315 12.98 47.12 41.96
N ASP A 316 12.18 48.18 41.95
CA ASP A 316 11.95 49.08 43.09
C ASP A 316 11.58 50.50 42.65
N GLY A 317 10.51 51.02 43.27
CA GLY A 317 10.47 52.43 43.69
C GLY A 317 9.75 53.45 42.80
N GLY A 318 8.49 53.72 43.13
CA GLY A 318 7.93 55.08 43.07
C GLY A 318 6.81 55.33 42.07
N GLY A 319 5.56 55.35 42.55
CA GLY A 319 4.53 56.22 41.96
C GLY A 319 4.67 57.66 42.53
N PRO A 320 3.72 58.57 42.28
CA PRO A 320 2.80 58.69 41.15
C PRO A 320 2.83 60.12 40.53
N SER A 321 2.42 60.29 39.26
CA SER A 321 1.83 61.56 38.79
C SER A 321 1.26 61.46 37.38
N GLU A 322 -0.07 61.37 37.28
CA GLU A 322 -0.83 62.16 36.30
C GLU A 322 -0.97 63.61 36.82
N PRO A 323 -1.44 64.61 36.03
CA PRO A 323 -1.88 64.60 34.63
C PRO A 323 -1.24 65.73 33.80
N LYS A 324 -1.52 65.78 32.47
CA LYS A 324 -1.93 67.03 31.79
C LYS A 324 -2.35 66.81 30.32
N LYS A 325 -3.64 67.13 30.11
CA LYS A 325 -4.33 67.65 28.92
C LYS A 325 -4.55 66.72 27.72
#